data_AF-A0A6N9NNQ4-F1
#
_entry.id   AF-A0A6N9NNQ4-F1
#
_cell.length_a   1.000
_cell.length_b   1.000
_cell.length_c   1.000
_cell.angle_alpha   90.00
_cell.angle_beta   90.00
_cell.angle_gamma   90.00
#
_symmetry.space_group_name_H-M   'P 1'
#
loop_
_entity.id
_entity.type
_entity.pdbx_description
1 polymer ?
#
loop_
_entity_poly.entity_id
_entity_poly.type
_entity_poly.pdbx_seq_one_letter_code
_entity_poly.pdbx_strand_id
1 'polypeptide(L)'
;MHYPEFQDCEFNNCNLKRSDFGGAAIDNVKFIGTVSDTWFRGKYRISGILPPPGIDYKRLGKVNPMHADFSEATVSYTVFTNGCDLSNIIMPTDGNHYLINNIKGMKEFTDRFCADLNVKEKLFARIISARE
;
A
#
# COMPACT_ATOMS: atom_id res chain seq x y z
N MET A 1 -8.59 -21.12 -4.37
CA MET A 1 -7.79 -19.93 -4.75
C MET A 1 -6.49 -20.01 -3.97
N HIS A 2 -5.35 -20.15 -4.64
CA HIS A 2 -4.04 -20.19 -3.98
C HIS A 2 -3.47 -18.77 -3.93
N TYR A 3 -3.14 -18.29 -2.74
CA TYR A 3 -2.45 -17.01 -2.57
C TYR A 3 -0.95 -17.25 -2.49
N PRO A 4 -0.13 -16.52 -3.26
CA PRO A 4 1.33 -16.62 -3.21
C PRO A 4 1.90 -16.39 -1.81
N GLU A 5 3.02 -17.02 -1.53
CA GLU A 5 3.85 -16.77 -0.35
C GLU A 5 5.24 -16.41 -0.82
N PHE A 6 5.71 -15.25 -0.39
CA PHE A 6 7.07 -14.77 -0.60
C PHE A 6 7.69 -14.61 0.78
N GLN A 7 8.72 -15.40 1.04
CA GLN A 7 9.44 -15.41 2.31
C GLN A 7 10.93 -15.42 2.05
N ASP A 8 11.68 -14.58 2.78
CA ASP A 8 13.14 -14.53 2.75
C ASP A 8 13.72 -14.42 1.32
N CYS A 9 13.11 -13.59 0.48
CA CYS A 9 13.47 -13.47 -0.93
C CYS A 9 13.58 -12.02 -1.41
N GLU A 10 14.25 -11.84 -2.55
CA GLU A 10 14.36 -10.55 -3.22
C GLU A 10 13.75 -10.57 -4.61
N PHE A 11 13.07 -9.47 -4.96
CA PHE A 11 12.75 -9.11 -6.34
C PHE A 11 13.80 -8.12 -6.82
N ASN A 12 14.86 -8.63 -7.42
CA ASN A 12 16.01 -7.84 -7.84
C ASN A 12 15.90 -7.47 -9.32
N ASN A 13 15.64 -6.19 -9.61
CA ASN A 13 15.50 -5.64 -10.97
C ASN A 13 14.50 -6.42 -11.85
N CYS A 14 13.45 -6.97 -11.23
CA CYS A 14 12.39 -7.68 -11.92
C CYS A 14 11.45 -6.71 -12.64
N ASN A 15 10.89 -7.14 -13.77
CA ASN A 15 9.80 -6.40 -14.41
C ASN A 15 8.48 -6.70 -13.71
N LEU A 16 8.15 -5.90 -12.69
CA LEU A 16 6.92 -6.04 -11.90
C LEU A 16 5.76 -5.18 -12.43
N LYS A 17 5.91 -4.52 -13.57
CA LYS A 17 4.93 -3.56 -14.08
C LYS A 17 3.53 -4.19 -14.20
N ARG A 18 2.51 -3.55 -13.61
CA ARG A 18 1.10 -4.01 -13.63
C ARG A 18 0.88 -5.36 -12.92
N SER A 19 1.78 -5.75 -12.03
CA SER A 19 1.62 -6.96 -11.22
C SER A 19 0.63 -6.75 -10.07
N ASP A 20 -0.12 -7.80 -9.76
CA ASP A 20 -1.11 -7.83 -8.70
C ASP A 20 -0.70 -8.89 -7.65
N PHE A 21 -0.32 -8.42 -6.46
CA PHE A 21 0.07 -9.23 -5.31
C PHE A 21 -1.13 -9.57 -4.43
N GLY A 22 -2.31 -9.74 -5.02
CA GLY A 22 -3.58 -9.87 -4.32
C GLY A 22 -3.61 -11.01 -3.30
N GLY A 23 -3.71 -10.66 -2.02
CA GLY A 23 -3.74 -11.62 -0.92
C GLY A 23 -2.41 -12.36 -0.69
N ALA A 24 -1.31 -11.94 -1.32
CA ALA A 24 0.00 -12.53 -1.09
C ALA A 24 0.43 -12.35 0.38
N ALA A 25 1.12 -13.35 0.91
CA ALA A 25 1.89 -13.17 2.14
C ALA A 25 3.29 -12.69 1.76
N ILE A 26 3.72 -11.60 2.38
CA ILE A 26 5.02 -10.96 2.12
C ILE A 26 5.72 -10.85 3.47
N ASP A 27 6.68 -11.73 3.70
CA ASP A 27 7.44 -11.80 4.94
C ASP A 27 8.94 -11.74 4.66
N ASN A 28 9.63 -10.74 5.20
CA ASN A 28 11.05 -10.50 4.96
C ASN A 28 11.41 -10.49 3.46
N VAL A 29 10.70 -9.69 2.67
CA VAL A 29 10.91 -9.58 1.21
C VAL A 29 11.51 -8.24 0.85
N LYS A 30 12.54 -8.23 0.00
CA LYS A 30 13.14 -6.99 -0.50
C LYS A 30 12.79 -6.75 -1.96
N PHE A 31 12.40 -5.52 -2.28
CA PHE A 31 12.19 -5.06 -3.65
C PHE A 31 13.32 -4.11 -4.03
N ILE A 32 14.02 -4.42 -5.12
CA ILE A 32 15.17 -3.64 -5.61
C ILE A 32 14.90 -3.23 -7.07
N GLY A 33 15.10 -1.95 -7.38
CA GLY A 33 14.83 -1.39 -8.71
C GLY A 33 13.42 -0.83 -8.85
N THR A 34 12.78 -0.98 -10.00
CA THR A 34 11.51 -0.29 -10.29
C THR A 34 10.29 -1.12 -9.84
N VAL A 35 9.47 -0.54 -8.97
CA VAL A 35 8.15 -1.05 -8.59
C VAL A 35 7.10 -0.05 -9.07
N SER A 36 6.60 -0.25 -10.29
CA SER A 36 5.62 0.65 -10.92
C SER A 36 4.31 -0.01 -11.26
N ASP A 37 3.21 0.73 -11.14
CA ASP A 37 1.86 0.28 -11.53
C ASP A 37 1.45 -1.01 -10.80
N THR A 38 1.94 -1.25 -9.59
CA THR A 38 1.70 -2.51 -8.86
C THR A 38 0.54 -2.38 -7.89
N TRP A 39 -0.13 -3.50 -7.62
CA TRP A 39 -1.22 -3.54 -6.66
C TRP A 39 -0.94 -4.55 -5.55
N PHE A 40 -0.71 -4.04 -4.35
CA PHE A 40 -0.66 -4.83 -3.12
C PHE A 40 -2.04 -4.80 -2.46
N ARG A 41 -2.66 -5.97 -2.31
CA ARG A 41 -3.98 -6.07 -1.67
C ARG A 41 -3.88 -6.98 -0.47
N GLY A 42 -4.29 -6.44 0.67
CA GLY A 42 -4.63 -7.28 1.81
C GLY A 42 -5.81 -8.21 1.48
N LYS A 43 -6.13 -9.10 2.40
CA LYS A 43 -7.26 -10.03 2.23
C LYS A 43 -8.52 -9.44 2.85
N TYR A 44 -9.66 -9.65 2.19
CA TYR A 44 -10.95 -9.47 2.83
C TYR A 44 -11.11 -10.52 3.94
N ARG A 45 -11.38 -10.07 5.17
CA ARG A 45 -11.83 -10.96 6.25
C ARG A 45 -13.21 -11.50 5.85
N ILE A 46 -13.28 -12.78 5.48
CA ILE A 46 -14.57 -13.45 5.33
C ILE A 46 -14.96 -13.95 6.72
N SER A 47 -15.84 -13.21 7.41
CA SER A 47 -16.46 -13.63 8.66
C SER A 47 -17.83 -14.23 8.40
N GLY A 48 -18.16 -15.36 9.03
CA GLY A 48 -19.52 -15.90 9.06
C GLY A 48 -19.95 -16.76 7.86
N ILE A 49 -19.04 -17.11 6.95
CA ILE A 49 -19.31 -18.04 5.84
C ILE A 49 -18.39 -19.25 6.00
N LEU A 50 -18.97 -20.46 5.98
CA LEU A 50 -18.20 -21.70 5.94
C LEU A 50 -17.60 -21.84 4.52
N PRO A 51 -16.26 -21.82 4.36
CA PRO A 51 -15.66 -21.97 3.04
C PRO A 51 -15.87 -23.40 2.49
N PRO A 52 -15.85 -23.59 1.16
CA PRO A 52 -15.92 -24.90 0.54
C PRO A 52 -14.83 -25.87 1.04
N PRO A 53 -15.06 -27.20 0.97
CA PRO A 53 -14.05 -28.20 1.26
C PRO A 53 -12.77 -27.99 0.44
N GLY A 54 -11.59 -28.04 1.08
CA GLY A 54 -10.29 -27.89 0.43
C GLY A 54 -9.64 -26.50 0.54
N ILE A 55 -10.25 -25.56 1.26
CA ILE A 55 -9.63 -24.26 1.56
C ILE A 55 -8.94 -24.28 2.94
N ASP A 56 -7.66 -23.95 2.98
CA ASP A 56 -6.90 -23.82 4.23
C ASP A 56 -7.33 -22.57 5.03
N TYR A 57 -8.05 -22.83 6.12
CA TYR A 57 -8.63 -21.84 7.03
C TYR A 57 -7.59 -21.03 7.81
N LYS A 58 -6.36 -21.53 8.01
CA LYS A 58 -5.33 -20.82 8.78
C LYS A 58 -4.95 -19.49 8.12
N ARG A 59 -5.13 -19.40 6.80
CA ARG A 59 -4.75 -18.25 5.97
C ARG A 59 -5.90 -17.27 5.71
N LEU A 60 -7.15 -17.60 6.09
CA LEU A 60 -8.34 -16.77 5.91
C LEU A 60 -8.63 -15.84 7.10
N GLY A 61 -8.22 -16.23 8.31
CA GLY A 61 -8.47 -15.45 9.53
C GLY A 61 -7.37 -14.46 9.91
N LYS A 62 -6.20 -14.51 9.25
CA LYS A 62 -5.04 -13.69 9.59
C LYS A 62 -4.88 -12.51 8.63
N VAL A 63 -4.77 -11.32 9.21
CA VAL A 63 -4.11 -10.19 8.54
C VAL A 63 -2.63 -10.53 8.59
N ASN A 64 -1.97 -10.62 7.44
CA ASN A 64 -0.52 -10.77 7.39
C ASN A 64 0.07 -9.37 7.26
N PRO A 65 0.78 -8.86 8.28
CA PRO A 65 1.57 -7.66 8.13
C PRO A 65 2.51 -7.80 6.95
N MET A 66 2.66 -6.75 6.16
CA MET A 66 3.61 -6.72 5.07
C MET A 66 4.98 -6.37 5.63
N HIS A 67 5.87 -7.37 5.68
CA HIS A 67 7.28 -7.15 6.03
C HIS A 67 8.06 -7.04 4.72
N ALA A 68 8.11 -5.81 4.20
CA ALA A 68 8.73 -5.52 2.92
C ALA A 68 9.75 -4.39 3.03
N ASP A 69 10.89 -4.57 2.34
CA ASP A 69 11.92 -3.56 2.21
C ASP A 69 11.88 -2.94 0.81
N PHE A 70 11.60 -1.64 0.75
CA PHE A 70 11.62 -0.83 -0.46
C PHE A 70 12.77 0.19 -0.46
N SER A 71 13.75 0.08 0.44
CA SER A 71 14.82 1.08 0.59
C SER A 71 15.59 1.35 -0.69
N GLU A 72 15.75 0.32 -1.54
CA GLU A 72 16.44 0.37 -2.84
C GLU A 72 15.47 0.32 -4.03
N ALA A 73 14.17 0.57 -3.78
CA ALA A 73 13.16 0.59 -4.81
C ALA A 73 12.78 2.03 -5.21
N THR A 74 12.60 2.23 -6.52
CA THR A 74 11.84 3.37 -7.04
C THR A 74 10.38 2.96 -7.14
N VAL A 75 9.56 3.41 -6.21
CA VAL A 75 8.13 3.11 -6.14
C VAL A 75 7.35 4.20 -6.88
N SER A 76 6.44 3.82 -7.77
CA SER A 76 5.56 4.76 -8.46
C SER A 76 4.23 4.12 -8.84
N TYR A 77 3.14 4.92 -8.84
CA TYR A 77 1.80 4.46 -9.22
C TYR A 77 1.37 3.13 -8.57
N THR A 78 1.86 2.87 -7.35
CA THR A 78 1.63 1.64 -6.62
C THR A 78 0.53 1.85 -5.61
N VAL A 79 -0.40 0.89 -5.53
CA VAL A 79 -1.59 1.00 -4.69
C VAL A 79 -1.56 -0.10 -3.62
N PHE A 80 -1.86 0.30 -2.39
CA PHE A 80 -2.07 -0.60 -1.26
C PHE A 80 -3.53 -0.53 -0.84
N THR A 81 -4.28 -1.64 -0.91
CA THR A 81 -5.71 -1.67 -0.53
C THR A 81 -6.06 -2.86 0.36
N ASN A 82 -7.34 -2.94 0.77
CA ASN A 82 -7.93 -4.08 1.48
C ASN A 82 -7.24 -4.42 2.81
N GLY A 83 -6.83 -3.40 3.57
CA GLY A 83 -6.24 -3.57 4.89
C GLY A 83 -4.85 -4.20 4.86
N CYS A 84 -4.07 -3.93 3.81
CA CYS A 84 -2.65 -4.21 3.80
C CYS A 84 -2.01 -3.45 4.97
N ASP A 85 -1.44 -4.19 5.92
CA ASP A 85 -0.82 -3.60 7.10
C ASP A 85 0.64 -3.24 6.76
N LEU A 86 0.87 -1.93 6.65
CA LEU A 86 2.14 -1.34 6.26
C LEU A 86 3.01 -0.92 7.45
N SER A 87 2.65 -1.31 8.68
CA SER A 87 3.35 -0.87 9.89
C SER A 87 4.82 -1.28 9.96
N ASN A 88 5.22 -2.31 9.21
CA ASN A 88 6.54 -2.92 9.24
C ASN A 88 7.28 -2.82 7.89
N ILE A 89 6.91 -1.89 7.01
CA ILE A 89 7.65 -1.67 5.77
C ILE A 89 8.86 -0.76 6.00
N ILE A 90 9.92 -0.99 5.23
CA ILE A 90 11.02 -0.03 5.09
C ILE A 90 10.73 0.79 3.83
N MET A 91 10.61 2.10 4.00
CA MET A 91 10.29 3.04 2.93
C MET A 91 11.48 3.24 1.97
N PRO A 92 11.23 3.64 0.71
CA PRO A 92 12.27 4.15 -0.17
C PRO A 92 13.10 5.26 0.49
N THR A 93 14.42 5.25 0.30
CA THR A 93 15.31 6.27 0.87
C THR A 93 15.39 7.54 0.03
N ASP A 94 14.36 7.82 -0.77
CA ASP A 94 14.38 8.89 -1.77
C ASP A 94 13.91 10.26 -1.25
N GLY A 95 13.41 10.32 -0.02
CA GLY A 95 12.87 11.54 0.59
C GLY A 95 11.54 12.03 -0.01
N ASN A 96 10.95 11.28 -0.93
CA ASN A 96 9.71 11.64 -1.63
C ASN A 96 8.51 10.80 -1.19
N HIS A 97 8.75 9.70 -0.47
CA HIS A 97 7.69 8.83 0.04
C HIS A 97 7.46 9.02 1.54
N TYR A 98 6.18 9.08 1.93
CA TYR A 98 5.76 9.30 3.30
C TYR A 98 4.70 8.27 3.70
N LEU A 99 4.88 7.62 4.85
CA LEU A 99 3.87 6.73 5.42
C LEU A 99 2.95 7.52 6.36
N ILE A 100 1.65 7.52 6.07
CA ILE A 100 0.65 8.29 6.82
C ILE A 100 -0.27 7.32 7.56
N ASN A 101 -0.05 7.16 8.86
CA ASN A 101 -0.83 6.23 9.70
C ASN A 101 -2.28 6.68 9.97
N ASN A 102 -2.55 7.98 9.84
CA ASN A 102 -3.89 8.55 10.04
C ASN A 102 -4.32 9.36 8.81
N ILE A 103 -4.68 8.67 7.73
CA ILE A 103 -5.08 9.33 6.49
C ILE A 103 -6.30 10.23 6.67
N LYS A 104 -7.24 9.86 7.56
CA LYS A 104 -8.41 10.67 7.88
C LYS A 104 -7.98 11.99 8.53
N GLY A 105 -7.15 11.93 9.56
CA GLY A 105 -6.62 13.13 10.22
C GLY A 105 -5.76 13.98 9.30
N MET A 106 -4.96 13.36 8.42
CA MET A 106 -4.19 14.09 7.42
C MET A 106 -5.10 14.81 6.42
N LYS A 107 -6.19 14.15 5.98
CA LYS A 107 -7.19 14.78 5.13
C LYS A 107 -7.84 15.97 5.84
N GLU A 108 -8.32 15.78 7.06
CA GLU A 108 -8.93 16.86 7.86
C GLU A 108 -7.97 18.04 8.08
N PHE A 109 -6.71 17.77 8.38
CA PHE A 109 -5.67 18.79 8.47
C PHE A 109 -5.48 19.52 7.13
N THR A 110 -5.37 18.78 6.03
CA THR A 110 -5.19 19.35 4.69
C THR A 110 -6.39 20.20 4.29
N ASP A 111 -7.61 19.74 4.57
CA ASP A 111 -8.84 20.49 4.30
C ASP A 111 -8.85 21.81 5.07
N ARG A 112 -8.51 21.80 6.37
CA ARG A 112 -8.41 23.02 7.19
C ARG A 112 -7.31 23.96 6.69
N PHE A 113 -6.11 23.43 6.47
CA PHE A 113 -4.99 24.21 5.93
C PHE A 113 -5.38 24.91 4.63
N CYS A 114 -5.97 24.16 3.68
CA CYS A 114 -6.43 24.70 2.41
C CYS A 114 -7.54 25.75 2.57
N ALA A 115 -8.43 25.59 3.55
CA ALA A 115 -9.49 26.57 3.83
C ALA A 115 -8.90 27.92 4.26
N ASP A 116 -7.88 27.89 5.11
CA ASP A 116 -7.24 29.06 5.73
C ASP A 116 -6.32 29.85 4.78
N LEU A 117 -5.90 29.25 3.65
CA LEU A 117 -5.07 29.94 2.65
C LEU A 117 -5.79 31.14 2.04
N ASN A 118 -5.06 32.23 1.84
CA ASN A 118 -5.56 33.40 1.12
C ASN A 118 -5.59 33.15 -0.41
N VAL A 119 -6.19 34.07 -1.16
CA VAL A 119 -6.37 33.93 -2.61
C VAL A 119 -5.04 33.75 -3.36
N LYS A 120 -3.98 34.48 -2.98
CA LYS A 120 -2.67 34.37 -3.64
C LYS A 120 -2.02 33.01 -3.34
N GLU A 121 -2.13 32.56 -2.09
CA GLU A 121 -1.57 31.27 -1.67
C GLU A 121 -2.30 30.09 -2.32
N LYS A 122 -3.63 30.14 -2.42
CA LYS A 122 -4.43 29.14 -3.16
C LYS A 122 -4.02 29.07 -4.63
N LEU A 123 -3.77 30.24 -5.25
CA LEU A 123 -3.30 30.33 -6.63
C LEU A 123 -1.89 29.72 -6.80
N PHE A 124 -0.98 30.03 -5.87
CA PHE A 124 0.37 29.50 -5.85
C PHE A 124 0.39 27.97 -5.69
N ALA A 125 -0.42 27.44 -4.76
CA ALA A 125 -0.53 26.01 -4.48
C ALA A 125 -1.34 25.24 -5.55
N ARG A 126 -1.89 25.92 -6.57
CA ARG A 126 -2.75 25.33 -7.62
C ARG A 126 -3.89 24.47 -7.06
N ILE A 127 -4.47 24.87 -5.93
CA ILE A 127 -5.57 24.13 -5.32
C ILE A 127 -6.82 24.32 -6.20
N ILE A 128 -7.26 23.24 -6.86
CA ILE A 128 -8.50 23.21 -7.63
C ILE A 128 -9.59 22.67 -6.71
N SER A 129 -10.53 23.51 -6.30
CA SER A 129 -11.72 23.04 -5.60
C SER A 129 -12.58 22.24 -6.58
N ALA A 130 -12.71 20.94 -6.38
CA ALA A 130 -13.80 20.19 -6.99
C ALA A 130 -15.10 20.74 -6.40
N ARG A 131 -15.92 21.38 -7.23
CA ARG A 131 -17.30 21.70 -6.84
C ARG A 131 -18.07 20.38 -6.85
N GLU A 132 -18.76 20.09 -5.75
CA GLU A 132 -19.71 18.98 -5.64
C GLU A 132 -20.84 19.09 -6.68
#